data_AF-A0A067CEX4-F1
#
_entry.id   AF-A0A067CEX4-F1
#
_cell.length_a   1.000
_cell.length_b   1.000
_cell.length_c   1.000
_cell.angle_alpha   90.00
_cell.angle_beta   90.00
_cell.angle_gamma   90.00
#
_symmetry.space_group_name_H-M   'P 1'
#
loop_
_entity.id
_entity.type
_entity.pdbx_description
1 polymer ?
#
loop_
_entity_poly.entity_id
_entity_poly.type
_entity_poly.pdbx_seq_one_letter_code
_entity_poly.pdbx_strand_id
1 'polypeptide(L)'
;MADAKRALAEASPWLLPPIVLQVVHCLDATDHVLAFLHAVPSSARDKALDALATLLTEDANLWPVAAVADLNDMDVATVTRALPAFRQLAVDRRSDVSNRCRSTLLPLTTAVHATVHYPIILL
;
A
#
# COMPACT_ATOMS: atom_id res chain seq x y z
N MET A 1 40.19 13.02 21.04
CA MET A 1 39.42 11.75 21.12
C MET A 1 38.03 12.00 21.70
N ALA A 2 37.26 12.94 21.12
CA ALA A 2 35.93 13.33 21.60
C ALA A 2 34.88 13.41 20.46
N ASP A 3 35.31 13.44 19.19
CA ASP A 3 34.39 13.59 18.05
C ASP A 3 33.68 12.32 17.60
N ALA A 4 34.19 11.13 17.96
CA ALA A 4 33.54 9.87 17.61
C ALA A 4 32.24 9.60 18.40
N LYS A 5 32.00 10.32 19.50
CA LYS A 5 30.83 10.12 20.37
C LYS A 5 29.62 10.97 19.97
N ARG A 6 29.81 11.99 19.12
CA ARG A 6 28.73 12.88 18.65
C ARG A 6 28.10 12.43 17.33
N ALA A 7 28.77 11.55 16.59
CA ALA A 7 28.26 11.01 15.33
C ALA A 7 27.20 9.88 15.51
N LEU A 8 27.08 9.28 16.71
CA LEU A 8 26.05 8.27 16.98
C LEU A 8 24.70 8.89 17.37
N ALA A 9 24.65 10.19 17.69
CA ALA A 9 23.41 10.87 18.06
C ALA A 9 22.61 11.38 16.85
N GLU A 10 23.23 11.42 15.65
CA GLU A 10 22.56 11.83 14.40
C GLU A 10 22.27 10.65 13.46
N ALA A 11 22.75 9.44 13.79
CA ALA A 11 22.40 8.22 13.09
C ALA A 11 21.23 7.52 13.79
N SER A 12 20.10 7.49 13.08
CA SER A 12 18.92 6.65 13.28
C SER A 12 17.75 7.19 14.11
N PRO A 13 17.15 8.34 13.75
CA PRO A 13 15.76 8.63 14.06
C PRO A 13 14.83 7.86 13.09
N TRP A 14 15.01 6.54 12.98
CA TRP A 14 14.08 5.61 12.34
C TRP A 14 14.09 5.49 10.81
N LEU A 15 14.67 4.40 10.32
CA LEU A 15 14.28 3.70 9.08
C LEU A 15 12.89 3.02 9.26
N LEU A 16 11.92 3.71 9.85
CA LEU A 16 10.60 3.16 10.22
C LEU A 16 9.63 2.90 9.08
N PRO A 17 9.58 3.69 7.98
CA PRO A 17 8.55 3.47 6.96
C PRO A 17 8.51 2.02 6.44
N PRO A 18 9.65 1.35 6.18
CA PRO A 18 9.66 -0.06 5.81
C PRO A 18 9.11 -1.00 6.88
N ILE A 19 9.41 -0.76 8.17
CA ILE A 19 9.00 -1.66 9.27
C ILE A 19 7.50 -1.52 9.53
N VAL A 20 6.98 -0.29 9.57
CA VAL A 20 5.54 -0.04 9.76
C VAL A 20 4.75 -0.69 8.62
N LEU A 21 5.23 -0.55 7.38
CA LEU A 21 4.64 -1.21 6.23
C LEU A 21 4.68 -2.74 6.33
N GLN A 22 5.79 -3.33 6.78
CA GLN A 22 5.90 -4.77 7.00
C GLN A 22 4.91 -5.27 8.05
N VAL A 23 4.75 -4.55 9.16
CA VAL A 23 3.77 -4.91 10.21
C VAL A 23 2.36 -4.84 9.64
N VAL A 24 2.02 -3.79 8.89
CA VAL A 24 0.72 -3.67 8.19
C VAL A 24 0.51 -4.88 7.26
N HIS A 25 1.54 -5.30 6.52
CA HIS A 25 1.46 -6.46 5.61
C HIS A 25 1.29 -7.80 6.33
N CYS A 26 1.61 -7.90 7.62
CA CYS A 26 1.34 -9.08 8.45
C CYS A 26 -0.10 -9.14 8.98
N LEU A 27 -0.88 -8.08 8.85
CA LEU A 27 -2.26 -8.03 9.32
C LEU A 27 -3.21 -8.38 8.17
N ASP A 28 -4.06 -9.39 8.36
CA ASP A 28 -5.04 -9.80 7.35
C ASP A 28 -6.36 -9.02 7.44
N ALA A 29 -6.74 -8.57 8.64
CA ALA A 29 -8.02 -7.91 8.87
C ALA A 29 -7.88 -6.38 8.83
N THR A 30 -8.81 -5.73 8.12
CA THR A 30 -8.80 -4.28 7.89
C THR A 30 -8.91 -3.47 9.17
N ASP A 31 -9.70 -3.94 10.13
CA ASP A 31 -9.85 -3.32 11.45
C ASP A 31 -8.54 -3.33 12.25
N HIS A 32 -7.77 -4.42 12.19
CA HIS A 32 -6.44 -4.48 12.79
C HIS A 32 -5.47 -3.51 12.12
N VAL A 33 -5.51 -3.38 10.80
CA VAL A 33 -4.68 -2.43 10.04
C VAL A 33 -5.01 -1.00 10.45
N LEU A 34 -6.29 -0.62 10.46
CA LEU A 34 -6.72 0.72 10.87
C LEU A 34 -6.35 1.00 12.32
N ALA A 35 -6.61 0.08 13.23
CA ALA A 35 -6.23 0.22 14.65
C ALA A 35 -4.72 0.45 14.80
N PHE A 36 -3.90 -0.32 14.07
CA PHE A 36 -2.45 -0.13 14.06
C PHE A 36 -2.05 1.23 13.47
N LEU A 37 -2.56 1.60 12.30
CA LEU A 37 -2.24 2.88 11.65
C LEU A 37 -2.66 4.08 12.50
N HIS A 38 -3.75 3.99 13.26
CA HIS A 38 -4.17 5.03 14.20
C HIS A 38 -3.30 5.07 15.46
N ALA A 39 -2.77 3.94 15.92
CA ALA A 39 -1.87 3.86 17.07
C ALA A 39 -0.44 4.34 16.75
N VAL A 40 -0.01 4.22 15.48
CA VAL A 40 1.33 4.65 15.06
C VAL A 40 1.41 6.18 14.99
N PRO A 41 2.46 6.81 15.58
CA PRO A 41 2.68 8.25 15.50
C PRO A 41 2.70 8.75 14.06
N SER A 42 2.17 9.95 13.79
CA SER A 42 2.18 10.54 12.45
C SER A 42 3.60 10.73 11.89
N SER A 43 4.62 10.91 12.74
CA SER A 43 6.03 10.98 12.31
C SER A 43 6.58 9.65 11.79
N ALA A 44 5.93 8.54 12.10
CA ALA A 44 6.29 7.18 11.68
C ALA A 44 5.45 6.68 10.51
N ARG A 45 4.40 7.41 10.10
CA ARG A 45 3.60 7.13 8.91
C ARG A 45 4.08 8.02 7.78
N ASP A 46 4.33 7.40 6.63
CA ASP A 46 4.54 8.16 5.41
C ASP A 46 3.20 8.48 4.73
N LYS A 47 3.28 9.28 3.67
CA LYS A 47 2.09 9.67 2.89
C LYS A 47 1.36 8.49 2.28
N ALA A 48 2.03 7.36 2.08
CA ALA A 48 1.42 6.15 1.51
C ALA A 48 0.56 5.43 2.55
N LEU A 49 1.06 5.32 3.79
CA LEU A 49 0.31 4.75 4.91
C LEU A 49 -0.87 5.62 5.34
N ASP A 50 -0.73 6.96 5.29
CA ASP A 50 -1.85 7.87 5.54
C ASP A 50 -2.94 7.78 4.45
N ALA A 51 -2.52 7.70 3.19
CA ALA A 51 -3.45 7.49 2.08
C ALA A 51 -4.14 6.13 2.17
N LEU A 52 -3.40 5.07 2.54
CA LEU A 52 -3.97 3.74 2.78
C LEU A 52 -5.04 3.79 3.89
N ALA A 53 -4.75 4.41 5.03
CA ALA A 53 -5.73 4.55 6.11
C ALA A 53 -7.01 5.27 5.66
N THR A 54 -6.86 6.30 4.81
CA THR A 54 -7.99 7.04 4.24
C THR A 54 -8.86 6.13 3.37
N LEU A 55 -8.24 5.38 2.44
CA LEU A 55 -8.98 4.45 1.56
C LEU A 55 -9.65 3.32 2.34
N LEU A 56 -8.98 2.74 3.35
CA LEU A 56 -9.55 1.66 4.16
C LEU A 56 -10.68 2.12 5.08
N THR A 57 -10.71 3.41 5.42
CA THR A 57 -11.83 4.02 6.14
C THR A 57 -13.04 4.19 5.23
N GLU A 58 -12.81 4.46 3.95
CA GLU A 58 -13.86 4.59 2.93
C GLU A 58 -14.41 3.23 2.49
N ASP A 59 -13.52 2.28 2.21
CA ASP A 59 -13.89 0.90 1.85
C ASP A 59 -12.94 -0.12 2.49
N ALA A 60 -13.50 -0.89 3.43
CA ALA A 60 -12.75 -1.91 4.14
C ALA A 60 -12.41 -3.14 3.29
N ASN A 61 -13.08 -3.34 2.14
CA ASN A 61 -12.88 -4.51 1.27
C ASN A 61 -11.61 -4.42 0.41
N LEU A 62 -10.93 -3.27 0.42
CA LEU A 62 -9.68 -3.06 -0.31
C LEU A 62 -8.47 -3.78 0.31
N TRP A 63 -8.63 -4.41 1.48
CA TRP A 63 -7.56 -5.12 2.18
C TRP A 63 -7.93 -6.59 2.39
N PRO A 64 -6.96 -7.54 2.32
CA PRO A 64 -5.55 -7.37 1.96
C PRO A 64 -5.27 -7.32 0.45
N VAL A 65 -6.29 -7.59 -0.37
CA VAL A 65 -6.22 -7.61 -1.82
C VAL A 65 -7.17 -6.57 -2.38
N ALA A 66 -6.64 -5.48 -2.94
CA ALA A 66 -7.47 -4.48 -3.62
C ALA A 66 -7.64 -4.87 -5.08
N ALA A 67 -8.89 -5.02 -5.54
CA ALA A 67 -9.13 -5.10 -6.97
C ALA A 67 -9.00 -3.70 -7.58
N VAL A 68 -8.27 -3.62 -8.68
CA VAL A 68 -8.04 -2.34 -9.36
C VAL A 68 -9.34 -1.72 -9.91
N ALA A 69 -10.38 -2.54 -10.14
CA ALA A 69 -11.71 -2.06 -10.47
C ALA A 69 -12.35 -1.27 -9.32
N ASP A 70 -12.15 -1.68 -8.06
CA ASP A 70 -12.72 -1.00 -6.89
C ASP A 70 -12.01 0.35 -6.63
N LEU A 71 -10.73 0.43 -6.99
CA LEU A 71 -9.93 1.66 -6.90
C LEU A 71 -10.26 2.71 -7.98
N ASN A 72 -11.06 2.37 -8.99
CA ASN A 72 -11.33 3.29 -10.10
C ASN A 72 -12.22 4.46 -9.71
N ASP A 73 -13.20 4.18 -8.85
CA ASP A 73 -14.24 5.12 -8.44
C ASP A 73 -13.76 6.07 -7.33
N MET A 74 -12.56 5.83 -6.81
CA MET A 74 -11.93 6.59 -5.74
C MET A 74 -11.07 7.75 -6.26
N ASP A 75 -10.73 8.68 -5.36
CA ASP A 75 -9.86 9.81 -5.68
C ASP A 75 -8.49 9.34 -6.19
N VAL A 76 -8.16 9.71 -7.43
CA VAL A 76 -6.95 9.27 -8.13
C VAL A 76 -5.69 9.66 -7.37
N ALA A 77 -5.64 10.87 -6.79
CA ALA A 77 -4.46 11.33 -6.08
C ALA A 77 -4.21 10.51 -4.80
N THR A 78 -5.27 10.14 -4.10
CA THR A 78 -5.21 9.30 -2.89
C THR A 78 -4.84 7.86 -3.24
N VAL A 79 -5.46 7.28 -4.28
CA VAL A 79 -5.10 5.95 -4.80
C VAL A 79 -3.63 5.90 -5.18
N THR A 80 -3.14 6.83 -6.00
CA THR A 80 -1.73 6.85 -6.43
C THR A 80 -0.76 6.94 -5.25
N ARG A 81 -1.11 7.69 -4.20
CA ARG A 81 -0.29 7.77 -2.98
C ARG A 81 -0.31 6.48 -2.17
N ALA A 82 -1.45 5.79 -2.10
CA ALA A 82 -1.60 4.54 -1.34
C ALA A 82 -1.02 3.31 -2.03
N LEU A 83 -0.83 3.35 -3.37
CA LEU A 83 -0.32 2.23 -4.16
C LEU A 83 0.91 1.51 -3.59
N PRO A 84 1.95 2.21 -3.10
CA PRO A 84 3.11 1.56 -2.48
C PRO A 84 2.80 0.84 -1.16
N ALA A 85 1.72 1.20 -0.47
CA ALA A 85 1.35 0.66 0.83
C ALA A 85 0.43 -0.57 0.74
N PHE A 86 -0.23 -0.79 -0.41
CA PHE A 86 -1.04 -1.99 -0.63
C PHE A 86 -0.19 -3.25 -0.54
N ARG A 87 -0.71 -4.26 0.16
CA ARG A 87 -0.08 -5.58 0.25
C ARG A 87 -0.16 -6.33 -1.07
N GLN A 88 -1.35 -6.33 -1.68
CA GLN A 88 -1.60 -7.02 -2.92
C GLN A 88 -2.59 -6.26 -3.80
N LEU A 89 -2.29 -6.18 -5.08
CA LEU A 89 -3.18 -5.62 -6.10
C LEU A 89 -3.65 -6.72 -7.04
N ALA A 90 -4.97 -6.82 -7.23
CA ALA A 90 -5.59 -7.70 -8.19
C ALA A 90 -5.97 -6.93 -9.46
N VAL A 91 -5.35 -7.30 -10.58
CA VAL A 91 -5.60 -6.69 -11.90
C VAL A 91 -6.37 -7.67 -12.78
N ASP A 92 -7.58 -7.30 -13.19
CA ASP A 92 -8.33 -7.99 -14.25
C ASP A 92 -7.99 -7.36 -15.61
N ARG A 93 -7.62 -8.22 -16.57
CA ARG A 93 -7.30 -7.88 -17.97
C ARG A 93 -8.43 -7.15 -18.70
N ARG A 94 -9.68 -7.29 -18.27
CA ARG A 94 -10.84 -6.60 -18.88
C ARG A 94 -11.05 -5.18 -18.39
N SER A 95 -10.30 -4.74 -17.39
CA SER A 95 -10.45 -3.42 -16.82
C SER A 95 -9.62 -2.39 -17.62
N ASP A 96 -10.25 -1.29 -18.03
CA ASP A 96 -9.59 -0.13 -18.70
C ASP A 96 -8.46 0.50 -17.87
N VAL A 97 -8.28 -0.01 -16.65
CA VAL A 97 -7.36 0.44 -15.60
C VAL A 97 -5.94 -0.05 -15.79
N SER A 98 -5.72 -0.96 -16.74
CA SER A 98 -4.38 -1.38 -17.13
C SER A 98 -3.50 -0.21 -17.58
N ASN A 99 -4.07 0.95 -17.96
CA ASN A 99 -3.32 2.19 -18.20
C ASN A 99 -2.87 2.94 -16.93
N ARG A 100 -3.64 2.92 -15.83
CA ARG A 100 -3.27 3.58 -14.55
C ARG A 100 -2.14 2.82 -13.83
N CYS A 101 -2.19 1.49 -13.84
CA CYS A 101 -1.12 0.68 -13.24
C CYS A 101 0.20 0.78 -14.01
N ARG A 102 0.16 1.00 -15.33
CA ARG A 102 1.37 1.18 -16.16
C ARG A 102 2.14 2.46 -15.85
N SER A 103 1.48 3.48 -15.32
CA SER A 103 2.08 4.81 -15.09
C SER A 103 2.64 4.98 -13.68
N THR A 104 2.39 4.04 -12.76
CA THR A 104 2.91 4.10 -11.40
C THR A 104 4.05 3.11 -11.23
N LEU A 105 5.24 3.61 -10.90
CA LEU A 105 6.33 2.75 -10.45
C LEU A 105 6.00 2.25 -9.04
N LEU A 106 5.61 0.98 -8.94
CA LEU A 106 5.46 0.32 -7.65
C LEU A 106 6.84 -0.03 -7.08
N PRO A 107 6.99 -0.06 -5.74
CA PRO A 107 8.15 -0.68 -5.12
C PRO A 107 8.36 -2.09 -5.65
N LEU A 108 9.62 -2.50 -5.83
CA LEU A 108 10.00 -3.82 -6.35
C LEU A 108 9.41 -4.99 -5.53
N THR A 109 8.96 -4.70 -4.30
CA THR A 109 8.44 -5.65 -3.31
C THR A 109 6.92 -5.76 -3.29
N THR A 110 6.18 -4.92 -4.03
CA THR A 110 4.71 -5.00 -4.04
C THR A 110 4.25 -6.23 -4.82
N ALA A 111 3.53 -7.13 -4.15
CA ALA A 111 2.98 -8.32 -4.79
C ALA A 111 1.82 -7.93 -5.72
N VAL A 112 1.98 -8.19 -7.02
CA VAL A 112 0.93 -7.97 -8.01
C VAL A 112 0.41 -9.32 -8.48
N HIS A 113 -0.90 -9.53 -8.37
CA HIS A 113 -1.56 -10.73 -8.87
C HIS A 113 -2.42 -10.37 -10.08
N ALA A 114 -2.04 -10.87 -11.25
CA ALA A 114 -2.79 -10.67 -12.49
C ALA A 114 -3.64 -11.91 -12.77
N THR A 115 -4.95 -11.73 -12.92
CA THR A 115 -5.86 -12.82 -13.31
C THR A 115 -6.24 -12.67 -14.77
N VAL A 116 -6.03 -13.73 -15.55
CA VAL A 116 -6.39 -13.75 -16.98
C VAL A 116 -7.63 -14.62 -17.17
N HIS A 117 -8.77 -14.00 -17.39
CA HIS A 117 -9.98 -14.72 -17.79
C HIS A 117 -9.97 -15.04 -19.29
N TYR A 118 -9.90 -16.33 -19.61
CA TYR A 118 -10.17 -16.82 -20.95
C TYR A 118 -11.69 -16.93 -21.16
N PRO A 119 -12.27 -16.42 -22.26
CA PRO A 119 -13.63 -16.76 -22.61
C PRO A 119 -13.69 -18.26 -22.91
N ILE A 120 -14.52 -19.00 -22.18
CA ILE A 120 -14.90 -20.35 -22.57
C ILE A 120 -15.73 -20.20 -23.84
N ILE A 121 -15.14 -20.54 -24.99
CA ILE A 121 -15.89 -20.66 -26.25
C ILE A 121 -16.58 -22.02 -26.17
N LEU A 122 -17.88 -22.02 -25.87
CA LEU A 122 -18.72 -23.20 -26.10
C LEU A 122 -18.94 -23.29 -27.62
N LEU A 123 -18.34 -24.31 -28.24
CA LEU A 123 -18.56 -24.71 -29.64
C LEU A 123 -19.82 -25.58 -29.75
#